data_AF-A0A2V8QFC6-F1
#
_entry.id   AF-A0A2V8QFC6-F1
#
_cell.length_a   1.000
_cell.length_b   1.000
_cell.length_c   1.000
_cell.angle_alpha   90.00
_cell.angle_beta   90.00
_cell.angle_gamma   90.00
#
_symmetry.space_group_name_H-M   'P 1'
#
loop_
_entity.id
_entity.type
_entity.pdbx_description
1 polymer ?
#
loop_
_entity_poly.entity_id
_entity_poly.type
_entity_poly.pdbx_seq_one_letter_code
_entity_poly.pdbx_strand_id
1 'polypeptide(L)'
;MSRNEMSSRRPLRKVLVRVIALILALVICAVLYDLFWPRTTHMREFDPDEVARLETAMWRSYYEKQRVRLFNQMTELLRSQYHMTPVKSNLVAYYAANAAFVFKEGKERSDYEKALPDLIKFYSAVRKMSDIPFDVDRAAQLELEWWIIHRQRAQHAPGDLDRALAELQAELYRVPASCPNNKTKSCS
;
A
#
# COMPACT_ATOMS: atom_id res chain seq x y z
N MET A 1 65.38 20.10 22.57
CA MET A 1 64.35 19.28 23.24
C MET A 1 62.99 19.67 22.68
N SER A 2 62.39 18.84 21.80
CA SER A 2 60.94 18.63 21.65
C SER A 2 60.70 17.74 20.42
N ARG A 3 60.25 16.50 20.64
CA ARG A 3 60.00 15.51 19.58
C ARG A 3 58.51 15.17 19.60
N ASN A 4 57.83 15.55 18.52
CA ASN A 4 56.62 14.96 17.93
C ASN A 4 55.49 14.53 18.88
N GLU A 5 54.51 15.41 19.08
CA GLU A 5 53.11 15.00 19.28
C GLU A 5 52.47 14.70 17.92
N MET A 6 52.68 13.48 17.40
CA MET A 6 52.06 13.06 16.14
C MET A 6 50.82 12.20 16.40
N SER A 7 49.68 12.90 16.55
CA SER A 7 48.33 12.51 16.11
C SER A 7 48.02 11.00 15.99
N SER A 8 47.72 10.36 17.12
CA SER A 8 47.12 9.02 17.16
C SER A 8 45.58 9.10 17.09
N ARG A 9 45.02 9.58 15.97
CA ARG A 9 43.56 9.55 15.70
C ARG A 9 43.13 8.56 14.61
N ARG A 10 44.07 7.82 14.02
CA ARG A 10 43.84 6.92 12.87
C ARG A 10 43.12 5.59 13.16
N PRO A 11 43.29 4.89 14.31
CA PRO A 11 42.67 3.57 14.50
C PRO A 11 41.17 3.66 14.80
N LEU A 12 40.74 4.65 15.59
CA LEU A 12 39.34 4.89 15.96
C LEU A 12 38.45 5.17 14.73
N ARG A 13 38.94 5.94 13.75
CA ARG A 13 38.21 6.21 12.51
C ARG A 13 38.03 4.95 11.65
N LYS A 14 39.03 4.05 11.62
CA LYS A 14 38.93 2.78 10.87
C LYS A 14 37.98 1.80 11.53
N VAL A 15 37.99 1.72 12.87
CA VAL A 15 37.02 0.92 13.63
C VAL A 15 35.61 1.47 13.43
N LEU A 16 35.42 2.78 13.55
CA LEU A 16 34.11 3.42 13.32
C LEU A 16 33.58 3.14 11.91
N VAL A 17 34.41 3.26 10.88
CA VAL A 17 34.01 2.96 9.49
C VAL A 17 33.63 1.48 9.33
N ARG A 18 34.36 0.55 9.95
CA ARG A 18 34.01 -0.89 9.93
C ARG A 18 32.70 -1.17 10.65
N VAL A 19 32.48 -0.55 11.81
CA VAL A 19 31.23 -0.68 12.57
C VAL A 19 30.05 -0.12 11.75
N ILE A 20 30.19 1.06 11.16
CA ILE A 20 29.16 1.64 10.28
C ILE A 20 28.90 0.71 9.09
N ALA A 21 29.93 0.19 8.44
CA ALA A 21 29.78 -0.73 7.32
C ALA A 21 29.05 -2.03 7.72
N LEU A 22 29.36 -2.59 8.90
CA LEU A 22 28.68 -3.76 9.43
C LEU A 22 27.20 -3.48 9.75
N ILE A 23 26.91 -2.33 10.37
CA ILE A 23 25.53 -1.91 10.65
C ILE A 23 24.75 -1.74 9.33
N LEU A 24 25.34 -1.07 8.34
CA LEU A 24 24.73 -0.92 7.02
C LEU A 24 24.49 -2.27 6.35
N ALA A 25 25.44 -3.19 6.41
CA ALA A 25 25.27 -4.54 5.86
C ALA A 25 24.13 -5.29 6.55
N LEU A 26 24.04 -5.23 7.89
CA LEU A 26 22.95 -5.83 8.66
C LEU A 26 21.59 -5.23 8.31
N VAL A 27 21.51 -3.90 8.18
CA VAL A 27 20.28 -3.20 7.76
C VAL A 27 19.86 -3.62 6.35
N ILE A 28 20.82 -3.70 5.41
CA ILE A 28 20.56 -4.17 4.05
C ILE A 28 20.05 -5.61 4.08
N CYS A 29 20.69 -6.51 4.83
CA CYS A 29 20.23 -7.89 4.97
C CYS A 29 18.81 -7.97 5.56
N ALA A 30 18.50 -7.17 6.58
CA ALA A 30 17.16 -7.12 7.17
C ALA A 30 16.10 -6.62 6.18
N VAL A 31 16.41 -5.58 5.40
CA VAL A 31 15.55 -5.05 4.33
C VAL A 31 15.31 -6.09 3.25
N LEU A 32 16.37 -6.76 2.78
CA LEU A 32 16.26 -7.81 1.76
C LEU A 32 15.44 -8.99 2.29
N TYR A 33 15.67 -9.40 3.54
CA TYR A 33 14.88 -10.44 4.19
C TYR A 33 13.39 -10.05 4.23
N ASP A 34 13.05 -8.83 4.65
CA ASP A 34 11.66 -8.36 4.71
C ASP A 34 10.96 -8.35 3.33
N LEU A 35 11.69 -7.92 2.31
CA LEU A 35 11.17 -7.82 0.94
C LEU A 35 10.98 -9.19 0.29
N PHE A 36 11.98 -10.07 0.38
CA PHE A 36 12.04 -11.31 -0.40
C PHE A 36 11.56 -12.55 0.35
N TRP A 37 11.47 -12.52 1.68
CA TRP A 37 11.00 -13.68 2.42
C TRP A 37 9.49 -13.91 2.15
N PRO A 38 9.09 -15.13 1.74
CA PRO A 38 7.70 -15.45 1.51
C PRO A 38 6.94 -15.42 2.84
N ARG A 39 5.83 -14.67 2.86
CA ARG A 39 4.88 -14.65 3.97
C ARG A 39 3.49 -14.68 3.38
N THR A 40 2.65 -15.52 3.96
CA THR A 40 1.22 -15.56 3.69
C THR A 40 0.47 -15.04 4.91
N THR A 41 -0.55 -14.22 4.70
CA THR A 41 -1.37 -13.59 5.72
C THR A 41 -2.83 -13.93 5.42
N HIS A 42 -3.63 -14.07 6.47
CA HIS A 42 -5.07 -14.31 6.34
C HIS A 42 -5.78 -13.00 6.07
N MET A 43 -6.17 -12.77 4.82
CA MET A 43 -6.63 -11.45 4.40
C MET A 43 -7.98 -11.08 5.02
N ARG A 44 -8.78 -12.06 5.45
CA ARG A 44 -10.07 -11.85 6.12
C ARG A 44 -9.96 -11.64 7.63
N GLU A 45 -8.77 -11.84 8.20
CA GLU A 45 -8.55 -11.69 9.63
C GLU A 45 -7.91 -10.32 9.90
N PHE A 46 -8.71 -9.28 10.12
CA PHE A 46 -8.21 -7.96 10.50
C PHE A 46 -9.16 -7.31 11.50
N ASP A 47 -8.71 -6.25 12.17
CA ASP A 47 -9.57 -5.44 13.02
C ASP A 47 -10.38 -4.46 12.13
N PRO A 48 -11.70 -4.68 11.96
CA PRO A 48 -12.51 -3.87 11.07
C PRO A 48 -12.67 -2.42 11.57
N ASP A 49 -12.68 -2.22 12.89
CA ASP A 49 -12.83 -0.88 13.48
C ASP A 49 -11.56 -0.06 13.25
N GLU A 50 -10.39 -0.69 13.39
CA GLU A 50 -9.11 -0.04 13.14
C GLU A 50 -8.92 0.30 11.65
N VAL A 51 -9.29 -0.63 10.75
CA VAL A 51 -9.27 -0.39 9.30
C VAL A 51 -10.19 0.77 8.93
N ALA A 52 -11.44 0.77 9.42
CA ALA A 52 -12.40 1.84 9.15
C ALA A 52 -11.93 3.20 9.70
N ARG A 53 -11.32 3.21 10.88
CA ARG A 53 -10.73 4.41 11.50
C ARG A 53 -9.59 4.95 10.65
N LEU A 54 -8.66 4.09 10.20
CA LEU A 54 -7.51 4.46 9.38
C LEU A 54 -7.92 4.98 8.01
N GLU A 55 -8.84 4.29 7.32
CA GLU A 55 -9.37 4.74 6.03
C GLU A 55 -10.05 6.11 6.15
N THR A 56 -10.91 6.30 7.16
CA THR A 56 -11.57 7.58 7.42
C THR A 56 -10.54 8.69 7.69
N ALA A 57 -9.51 8.40 8.48
CA ALA A 57 -8.46 9.37 8.80
C ALA A 57 -7.59 9.69 7.58
N MET A 58 -7.34 8.72 6.71
CA MET A 58 -6.64 8.87 5.45
C MET A 58 -7.42 9.79 4.49
N TRP A 59 -8.72 9.55 4.31
CA TRP A 59 -9.59 10.42 3.51
C TRP A 59 -9.64 11.85 4.04
N ARG A 60 -9.71 12.04 5.37
CA ARG A 60 -9.61 13.37 5.98
C ARG A 60 -8.28 14.06 5.62
N SER A 61 -7.15 13.38 5.79
CA SER A 61 -5.83 13.92 5.43
C SER A 61 -5.70 14.24 3.94
N TYR A 62 -6.37 13.48 3.07
CA TYR A 62 -6.43 13.75 1.64
C TYR A 62 -7.11 15.10 1.37
N TYR A 63 -8.29 15.34 1.93
CA TYR A 63 -9.00 16.63 1.77
C TYR A 63 -8.26 17.80 2.44
N GLU A 64 -7.61 17.55 3.58
CA GLU A 64 -6.76 18.53 4.27
C GLU A 64 -5.38 18.73 3.61
N LYS A 65 -5.08 17.99 2.54
CA LYS A 65 -3.81 18.04 1.78
C LYS A 65 -2.56 17.73 2.62
N GLN A 66 -2.70 16.96 3.70
CA GLN A 66 -1.61 16.57 4.61
C GLN A 66 -0.84 15.36 4.07
N ARG A 67 0.00 15.57 3.04
CA ARG A 67 0.65 14.49 2.25
C ARG A 67 1.46 13.49 3.07
N VAL A 68 2.29 13.96 4.01
CA VAL A 68 3.13 13.07 4.84
C VAL A 68 2.26 12.22 5.76
N ARG A 69 1.24 12.84 6.36
CA ARG A 69 0.29 12.14 7.23
C ARG A 69 -0.53 11.12 6.45
N LEU A 70 -1.01 11.50 5.27
CA LEU A 70 -1.72 10.62 4.33
C LEU A 70 -0.87 9.37 4.00
N PHE A 71 0.40 9.56 3.66
CA PHE A 71 1.31 8.46 3.34
C PHE A 71 1.53 7.53 4.54
N ASN A 72 1.72 8.10 5.74
CA ASN A 72 1.87 7.31 6.95
C ASN A 72 0.60 6.50 7.27
N GLN A 73 -0.58 7.12 7.15
CA GLN A 73 -1.87 6.46 7.34
C GLN A 73 -2.12 5.34 6.32
N MET A 74 -1.74 5.57 5.05
CA MET A 74 -1.78 4.52 4.01
C MET A 74 -0.87 3.35 4.39
N THR A 75 0.34 3.63 4.85
CA THR A 75 1.30 2.59 5.26
C THR A 75 0.79 1.80 6.46
N GLU A 76 0.17 2.48 7.43
CA GLU A 76 -0.44 1.87 8.62
C GLU A 76 -1.68 1.04 8.26
N LEU A 77 -2.49 1.52 7.31
CA LEU A 77 -3.63 0.78 6.77
C LEU A 77 -3.20 -0.54 6.12
N LEU A 78 -2.15 -0.52 5.27
CA LEU A 78 -1.62 -1.75 4.66
C LEU A 78 -1.10 -2.77 5.69
N ARG A 79 -0.56 -2.27 6.80
CA ARG A 79 -0.11 -3.13 7.90
C ARG A 79 -1.28 -3.70 8.70
N SER A 80 -2.36 -2.93 8.87
CA SER A 80 -3.52 -3.33 9.68
C SER A 80 -4.48 -4.24 8.91
N GLN A 81 -4.69 -3.96 7.63
CA GLN A 81 -5.61 -4.71 6.76
C GLN A 81 -4.96 -5.97 6.17
N TYR A 82 -3.70 -5.87 5.70
CA TYR A 82 -3.03 -6.97 4.97
C TYR A 82 -1.88 -7.61 5.75
N HIS A 83 -1.64 -7.19 7.00
CA HIS A 83 -0.54 -7.66 7.84
C HIS A 83 0.84 -7.52 7.19
N MET A 84 0.99 -6.47 6.37
CA MET A 84 2.26 -6.20 5.70
C MET A 84 3.37 -5.88 6.70
N THR A 85 4.58 -6.28 6.35
CA THR A 85 5.77 -5.90 7.10
C THR A 85 6.14 -4.44 6.84
N PRO A 86 6.89 -3.77 7.75
CA PRO A 86 7.14 -2.34 7.64
C PRO A 86 7.83 -1.90 6.34
N VAL A 87 8.80 -2.65 5.83
CA VAL A 87 9.51 -2.24 4.60
C VAL A 87 8.61 -2.44 3.40
N LYS A 88 7.94 -3.60 3.33
CA LYS A 88 7.01 -3.93 2.25
C LYS A 88 5.81 -2.98 2.20
N SER A 89 5.22 -2.61 3.34
CA SER A 89 4.10 -1.67 3.40
C SER A 89 4.47 -0.29 2.84
N ASN A 90 5.69 0.20 3.14
CA ASN A 90 6.17 1.47 2.58
C ASN A 90 6.37 1.39 1.05
N LEU A 91 6.94 0.29 0.55
CA LEU A 91 7.11 0.07 -0.89
C LEU A 91 5.76 -0.01 -1.61
N VAL A 92 4.80 -0.71 -1.04
CA VAL A 92 3.47 -0.87 -1.62
C VAL A 92 2.68 0.45 -1.55
N ALA A 93 2.76 1.19 -0.45
CA ALA A 93 2.21 2.53 -0.35
C ALA A 93 2.81 3.50 -1.38
N TYR A 94 4.10 3.34 -1.71
CA TYR A 94 4.73 4.11 -2.79
C TYR A 94 4.10 3.81 -4.16
N TYR A 95 3.79 2.55 -4.49
CA TYR A 95 3.08 2.23 -5.73
C TYR A 95 1.70 2.89 -5.80
N ALA A 96 0.92 2.81 -4.70
CA ALA A 96 -0.38 3.48 -4.62
C ALA A 96 -0.26 5.00 -4.78
N ALA A 97 0.73 5.62 -4.12
CA ALA A 97 0.98 7.05 -4.23
C ALA A 97 1.37 7.45 -5.65
N ASN A 98 2.25 6.68 -6.32
CA ASN A 98 2.66 6.97 -7.69
C ASN A 98 1.49 6.84 -8.67
N ALA A 99 0.70 5.77 -8.56
CA ALA A 99 -0.53 5.59 -9.32
C ALA A 99 -1.49 6.77 -9.14
N ALA A 100 -1.69 7.21 -7.90
CA ALA A 100 -2.55 8.36 -7.60
C ALA A 100 -2.02 9.67 -8.18
N PHE A 101 -0.69 9.89 -8.20
CA PHE A 101 -0.09 11.06 -8.85
C PHE A 101 -0.29 11.03 -10.37
N VAL A 102 -0.05 9.89 -11.02
CA VAL A 102 -0.29 9.72 -12.47
C VAL A 102 -1.77 9.94 -12.79
N PHE A 103 -2.68 9.32 -12.03
CA PHE A 103 -4.12 9.54 -12.18
C PHE A 103 -4.49 11.00 -11.97
N LYS A 104 -3.88 11.67 -10.98
CA LYS A 104 -4.14 13.08 -10.67
C LYS A 104 -3.92 13.98 -11.89
N GLU A 105 -2.84 13.75 -12.63
CA GLU A 105 -2.42 14.55 -13.78
C GLU A 105 -3.25 14.28 -15.05
N GLY A 106 -3.84 13.09 -15.17
CA GLY A 106 -4.64 12.70 -16.33
C GLY A 106 -5.92 13.51 -16.50
N LYS A 107 -6.39 13.64 -17.75
CA LYS A 107 -7.62 14.37 -18.11
C LYS A 107 -8.66 13.50 -18.79
N GLU A 108 -8.22 12.43 -19.43
CA GLU A 108 -9.06 11.48 -20.16
C GLU A 108 -8.73 10.04 -19.77
N ARG A 109 -9.57 9.09 -20.23
CA ARG A 109 -9.47 7.67 -19.83
C ARG A 109 -8.11 7.05 -20.17
N SER A 110 -7.58 7.34 -21.36
CA SER A 110 -6.24 6.96 -21.82
C SER A 110 -5.12 7.46 -20.89
N ASP A 111 -5.29 8.62 -20.24
CA ASP A 111 -4.34 9.10 -19.24
C ASP A 111 -4.49 8.35 -17.92
N TYR A 112 -5.73 8.06 -17.50
CA TYR A 112 -5.99 7.33 -16.26
C TYR A 112 -5.41 5.91 -16.29
N GLU A 113 -5.47 5.25 -17.44
CA GLU A 113 -4.91 3.92 -17.66
C GLU A 113 -3.38 3.88 -17.46
N LYS A 114 -2.68 5.02 -17.53
CA LYS A 114 -1.24 5.10 -17.20
C LYS A 114 -0.96 4.81 -15.72
N ALA A 115 -1.96 4.85 -14.84
CA ALA A 115 -1.85 4.44 -13.45
C ALA A 115 -1.89 2.91 -13.25
N LEU A 116 -2.41 2.16 -14.23
CA LEU A 116 -2.57 0.69 -14.13
C LEU A 116 -1.27 -0.05 -13.80
N PRO A 117 -0.10 0.26 -14.40
CA PRO A 117 1.12 -0.48 -14.09
C PRO A 117 1.51 -0.46 -12.61
N ASP A 118 1.26 0.66 -11.91
CA ASP A 118 1.55 0.75 -10.48
C ASP A 118 0.44 0.15 -9.62
N LEU A 119 -0.82 0.23 -10.05
CA LEU A 119 -1.91 -0.52 -9.42
C LEU A 119 -1.70 -2.03 -9.51
N ILE A 120 -1.20 -2.53 -10.65
CA ILE A 120 -0.86 -3.94 -10.83
C ILE A 120 0.29 -4.32 -9.90
N LYS A 121 1.33 -3.49 -9.72
CA LYS A 121 2.39 -3.75 -8.73
C LYS A 121 1.85 -3.77 -7.30
N PHE A 122 0.95 -2.85 -6.97
CA PHE A 122 0.28 -2.78 -5.67
C PHE A 122 -0.49 -4.08 -5.39
N TYR A 123 -1.42 -4.46 -6.27
CA TYR A 123 -2.24 -5.66 -6.10
C TYR A 123 -1.44 -6.95 -6.24
N SER A 124 -0.38 -6.96 -7.04
CA SER A 124 0.57 -8.08 -7.09
C SER A 124 1.25 -8.31 -5.74
N ALA A 125 1.62 -7.24 -5.04
CA ALA A 125 2.24 -7.34 -3.72
C ALA A 125 1.24 -7.85 -2.66
N VAL A 126 0.00 -7.34 -2.70
CA VAL A 126 -1.10 -7.85 -1.86
C VAL A 126 -1.35 -9.34 -2.15
N ARG A 127 -1.50 -9.71 -3.43
CA ARG A 127 -1.77 -11.10 -3.85
C ARG A 127 -0.69 -12.08 -3.43
N LYS A 128 0.59 -11.67 -3.47
CA LYS A 128 1.73 -12.49 -3.02
C LYS A 128 1.70 -12.80 -1.52
N MET A 129 1.07 -11.92 -0.73
CA MET A 129 0.93 -12.12 0.71
C MET A 129 -0.42 -12.71 1.08
N SER A 130 -1.42 -12.63 0.22
CA SER A 130 -2.77 -13.11 0.51
C SER A 130 -2.91 -14.62 0.38
N ASP A 131 -3.69 -15.21 1.29
CA ASP A 131 -4.25 -16.56 1.19
C ASP A 131 -5.41 -16.65 0.18
N ILE A 132 -5.92 -15.53 -0.31
CA ILE A 132 -7.02 -15.45 -1.28
C ILE A 132 -6.48 -15.36 -2.72
N PRO A 133 -6.95 -16.23 -3.64
CA PRO A 133 -6.50 -16.21 -5.03
C PRO A 133 -7.29 -15.25 -5.92
N PHE A 134 -7.31 -13.96 -5.58
CA PHE A 134 -7.98 -12.94 -6.41
C PHE A 134 -7.18 -12.60 -7.68
N ASP A 135 -7.87 -12.04 -8.67
CA ASP A 135 -7.28 -11.60 -9.93
C ASP A 135 -6.69 -10.19 -9.78
N VAL A 136 -5.37 -10.09 -9.95
CA VAL A 136 -4.60 -8.85 -9.79
C VAL A 136 -4.97 -7.81 -10.84
N ASP A 137 -5.10 -8.22 -12.10
CA ASP A 137 -5.40 -7.32 -13.21
C ASP A 137 -6.83 -6.81 -13.08
N ARG A 138 -7.75 -7.69 -12.69
CA ARG A 138 -9.14 -7.32 -12.42
C ARG A 138 -9.25 -6.35 -11.25
N ALA A 139 -8.55 -6.60 -10.14
CA ALA A 139 -8.55 -5.70 -8.98
C ALA A 139 -7.99 -4.31 -9.35
N ALA A 140 -6.89 -4.25 -10.10
CA ALA A 140 -6.31 -3.00 -10.57
C ALA A 140 -7.26 -2.21 -11.51
N GLN A 141 -7.98 -2.91 -12.39
CA GLN A 141 -9.00 -2.30 -13.25
C GLN A 141 -10.19 -1.75 -12.45
N LEU A 142 -10.69 -2.52 -11.49
CA LEU A 142 -11.79 -2.10 -10.61
C LEU A 142 -11.40 -0.90 -9.74
N GLU A 143 -10.16 -0.90 -9.22
CA GLU A 143 -9.58 0.25 -8.51
C GLU A 143 -9.61 1.51 -9.36
N LEU A 144 -9.09 1.42 -10.59
CA LEU A 144 -9.06 2.55 -11.49
C LEU A 144 -10.47 3.01 -11.87
N GLU A 145 -11.39 2.07 -12.11
CA GLU A 145 -12.76 2.41 -12.49
C GLU A 145 -13.48 3.19 -11.39
N TRP A 146 -13.35 2.78 -10.12
CA TRP A 146 -13.96 3.55 -9.04
C TRP A 146 -13.30 4.94 -8.88
N TRP A 147 -11.98 5.08 -9.13
CA TRP A 147 -11.33 6.41 -9.16
C TRP A 147 -11.93 7.31 -10.24
N ILE A 148 -12.17 6.77 -11.43
CA ILE A 148 -12.81 7.48 -12.55
C ILE A 148 -14.22 7.91 -12.17
N ILE A 149 -15.04 6.98 -11.68
CA ILE A 149 -16.42 7.24 -11.25
C ILE A 149 -16.46 8.29 -10.14
N HIS A 150 -15.55 8.20 -9.16
CA HIS A 150 -15.46 9.15 -8.06
C HIS A 150 -15.10 10.56 -8.56
N ARG A 151 -14.12 10.67 -9.47
CA ARG A 151 -13.72 11.95 -10.09
C ARG A 151 -14.82 12.54 -10.97
N GLN A 152 -15.48 11.70 -11.76
CA GLN A 152 -16.50 12.10 -12.73
C GLN A 152 -17.91 11.94 -12.15
N ARG A 153 -18.08 12.10 -10.83
CA ARG A 153 -19.33 11.74 -10.12
C ARG A 153 -20.59 12.36 -10.72
N ALA A 154 -20.50 13.56 -11.29
CA ALA A 154 -21.61 14.24 -11.96
C ALA A 154 -22.11 13.58 -13.26
N GLN A 155 -21.29 12.70 -13.87
CA GLN A 155 -21.58 12.00 -15.12
C GLN A 155 -22.11 10.58 -14.88
N HIS A 156 -22.18 10.13 -13.62
CA HIS A 156 -22.57 8.78 -13.23
C HIS A 156 -23.87 8.77 -12.43
N ALA A 157 -24.59 7.64 -12.48
CA ALA A 157 -25.83 7.51 -11.75
C ALA A 157 -25.59 7.46 -10.22
N PRO A 158 -26.58 7.89 -9.41
CA PRO A 158 -26.62 7.55 -7.99
C PRO A 158 -26.45 6.03 -7.81
N GLY A 159 -25.61 5.60 -6.86
CA GLY A 159 -25.28 4.18 -6.65
C GLY A 159 -24.11 3.61 -7.48
N ASP A 160 -23.68 4.24 -8.59
CA ASP A 160 -22.57 3.70 -9.40
C ASP A 160 -21.25 3.60 -8.62
N LEU A 161 -20.96 4.60 -7.77
CA LEU A 161 -19.78 4.60 -6.92
C LEU A 161 -19.85 3.46 -5.88
N ASP A 162 -21.01 3.28 -5.25
CA ASP A 162 -21.20 2.24 -4.22
C ASP A 162 -21.03 0.86 -4.83
N ARG A 163 -21.56 0.64 -6.04
CA ARG A 163 -21.37 -0.59 -6.81
C ARG A 163 -19.91 -0.81 -7.19
N ALA A 164 -19.21 0.22 -7.69
CA ALA A 164 -17.81 0.09 -8.07
C ALA A 164 -16.90 -0.25 -6.88
N LEU A 165 -17.14 0.38 -5.73
CA LEU A 165 -16.46 0.04 -4.47
C LEU A 165 -16.79 -1.39 -4.03
N ALA A 166 -18.07 -1.79 -4.08
CA ALA A 166 -18.47 -3.15 -3.71
C ALA A 166 -17.87 -4.22 -4.64
N GLU A 167 -17.79 -3.96 -5.95
CA GLU A 167 -17.19 -4.87 -6.93
C GLU A 167 -15.69 -5.06 -6.68
N LEU A 168 -14.97 -3.99 -6.33
CA LEU A 168 -13.57 -4.09 -5.94
C LEU A 168 -13.39 -4.97 -4.70
N GLN A 169 -14.12 -4.69 -3.62
CA GLN A 169 -14.01 -5.47 -2.39
C GLN A 169 -14.45 -6.93 -2.60
N ALA A 170 -15.47 -7.16 -3.43
CA ALA A 170 -15.91 -8.47 -3.84
C ALA A 170 -14.82 -9.26 -4.57
N GLU A 171 -14.08 -8.63 -5.47
CA GLU A 171 -12.94 -9.26 -6.14
C GLU A 171 -11.83 -9.59 -5.13
N LEU A 172 -11.43 -8.63 -4.30
CA LEU A 172 -10.34 -8.80 -3.33
C LEU A 172 -10.60 -9.90 -2.32
N TYR A 173 -11.80 -9.93 -1.74
CA TYR A 173 -12.16 -10.93 -0.73
C TYR A 173 -12.82 -12.16 -1.32
N ARG A 174 -13.06 -12.21 -2.63
CA ARG A 174 -13.76 -13.29 -3.34
C ARG A 174 -15.10 -13.62 -2.68
N VAL A 175 -15.88 -12.57 -2.44
CA VAL A 175 -17.25 -12.61 -1.92
C VAL A 175 -18.20 -11.98 -2.93
N PRO A 176 -19.52 -12.28 -2.91
CA PRO A 176 -20.47 -11.61 -3.80
C PRO A 176 -20.56 -10.10 -3.52
N ALA A 177 -20.57 -9.27 -4.57
CA ALA A 177 -20.75 -7.81 -4.44
C ALA A 177 -22.16 -7.41 -3.98
N SER A 178 -23.13 -8.31 -4.12
CA SER A 178 -24.48 -8.16 -3.55
C SER A 178 -24.85 -9.42 -2.78
N CYS A 179 -25.53 -9.24 -1.64
CA CYS A 179 -26.16 -10.36 -0.96
C CYS A 179 -27.23 -10.96 -1.88
N PRO A 180 -27.22 -12.29 -2.13
CA PRO A 180 -28.30 -12.92 -2.88
C PRO A 180 -29.64 -12.61 -2.20
N ASN A 181 -30.69 -12.29 -2.96
CA ASN A 181 -32.05 -11.96 -2.47
C ASN A 181 -32.74 -13.07 -1.63
N ASN A 182 -32.02 -14.12 -1.23
CA ASN A 182 -32.54 -15.18 -0.40
C ASN A 182 -32.33 -14.85 1.09
N LYS A 183 -33.42 -14.56 1.80
CA LYS A 183 -33.53 -14.18 3.22
C LYS A 183 -33.00 -15.24 4.23
N THR A 184 -32.17 -16.20 3.83
CA THR A 184 -31.78 -17.34 4.68
C THR A 184 -30.28 -17.56 4.83
N LYS A 185 -29.42 -16.77 4.19
CA LYS A 185 -27.97 -16.83 4.45
C LYS A 185 -27.48 -15.47 4.89
N SER A 186 -27.12 -15.38 6.17
CA SER A 186 -26.44 -14.21 6.74
C SER A 186 -25.18 -13.95 5.93
N CYS A 187 -25.03 -12.74 5.41
CA CYS A 187 -23.76 -12.24 4.91
C CYS A 187 -22.88 -12.01 6.15
N SER A 188 -22.00 -12.96 6.45
CA SER A 188 -21.05 -12.92 7.56
C SER A 188 -19.75 -13.57 7.12
#